data_AF-A0A0W0VVV5-F1
#
_entry.id   AF-A0A0W0VVV5-F1
#
_cell.length_a   1.000
_cell.length_b   1.000
_cell.length_c   1.000
_cell.angle_alpha   90.00
_cell.angle_beta   90.00
_cell.angle_gamma   90.00
#
_symmetry.space_group_name_H-M   'P 1'
#
loop_
_entity.id
_entity.type
_entity.pdbx_description
1 polymer ?
#
loop_
_entity_poly.entity_id
_entity_poly.type
_entity_poly.pdbx_seq_one_letter_code
_entity_poly.pdbx_strand_id
1 'polypeptide(L)'
;MTHYLYIPFKRKDVPSNQKKMIEEWLLLEQKQKNEVVVCYYGEKKLKQRPQSAKITILFAGKPGNKSPLHGIDDIDTELLRHSEGLSQHLRVIYAHNNSILVPEVADKMKEDGLLDEFQGRLQINLIFLNANIKEAHTLAGSFFNSLKKYEEHKQGVIKLQYLANDSQEKSNSYPTYTHKKSQLELVKEPAIYTKHSMYNDKAHYPKLSVDEVASVVKAYYRYKSSRCCGLSGLLNLNGLFSSAASTEALKYLSKKDISDIDRYAYASRFIRYYKENHLSQFLNPVLENALQEHEATWNDQPTSSLNM
;
A
#
# COMPACT_ATOMS: atom_id res chain seq x y z
N MET A 1 14.91 16.68 13.89
CA MET A 1 13.75 17.09 13.06
C MET A 1 12.55 16.35 13.61
N THR A 2 11.55 17.07 14.11
CA THR A 2 10.37 16.42 14.70
C THR A 2 9.56 15.75 13.60
N HIS A 3 9.16 14.51 13.81
CA HIS A 3 8.43 13.72 12.84
C HIS A 3 6.97 13.62 13.26
N TYR A 4 6.08 14.06 12.37
CA TYR A 4 4.64 13.95 12.51
C TYR A 4 4.10 12.88 11.56
N LEU A 5 3.20 12.03 12.06
CA LEU A 5 2.34 11.21 11.22
C LEU A 5 0.97 11.90 11.14
N TYR A 6 0.62 12.43 9.97
CA TYR A 6 -0.66 13.07 9.76
C TYR A 6 -1.68 12.09 9.18
N ILE A 7 -2.80 11.95 9.88
CA ILE A 7 -3.91 11.08 9.51
C ILE A 7 -5.07 11.98 9.08
N PRO A 8 -5.44 11.99 7.78
CA PRO A 8 -6.41 12.94 7.23
C PRO A 8 -7.88 12.55 7.49
N PHE A 9 -8.12 11.97 8.68
CA PHE A 9 -9.39 11.52 9.23
C PHE A 9 -9.48 11.95 10.68
N LYS A 10 -10.70 12.21 11.17
CA LYS A 10 -10.92 12.35 12.61
C LYS A 10 -10.64 11.00 13.26
N ARG A 11 -10.11 11.00 14.49
CA ARG A 11 -9.71 9.78 15.21
C ARG A 11 -10.80 8.69 15.26
N LYS A 12 -12.07 9.10 15.38
CA LYS A 12 -13.23 8.20 15.40
C LYS A 12 -13.57 7.59 14.03
N ASP A 13 -13.24 8.28 12.95
CA ASP A 13 -13.63 7.95 11.56
C ASP A 13 -12.52 7.18 10.82
N VAL A 14 -11.38 6.91 11.47
CA VAL A 14 -10.28 6.16 10.85
C VAL A 14 -10.71 4.72 10.57
N PRO A 15 -10.62 4.24 9.32
CA PRO A 15 -10.93 2.85 8.98
C PRO A 15 -10.08 1.87 9.77
N SER A 16 -10.67 0.76 10.23
CA SER A 16 -9.98 -0.24 11.06
C SER A 16 -8.70 -0.80 10.41
N ASN A 17 -8.71 -0.96 9.09
CA ASN A 17 -7.53 -1.42 8.34
C ASN A 17 -6.38 -0.39 8.35
N GLN A 18 -6.72 0.91 8.37
CA GLN A 18 -5.73 1.97 8.48
C GLN A 18 -5.20 2.10 9.92
N LYS A 19 -6.04 1.86 10.94
CA LYS A 19 -5.60 1.85 12.35
C LYS A 19 -4.49 0.83 12.60
N LYS A 20 -4.68 -0.42 12.16
CA LYS A 20 -3.66 -1.47 12.29
C LYS A 20 -2.34 -1.07 11.61
N MET A 21 -2.41 -0.58 10.38
CA MET A 21 -1.21 -0.12 9.66
C MET A 21 -0.51 1.06 10.34
N ILE A 22 -1.25 2.00 10.92
CA ILE A 22 -0.68 3.10 11.69
C ILE A 22 0.06 2.57 12.91
N GLU A 23 -0.55 1.65 13.66
CA GLU A 23 0.05 1.02 14.84
C GLU A 23 1.34 0.28 14.49
N GLU A 24 1.32 -0.55 13.44
CA GLU A 24 2.49 -1.26 12.93
C GLU A 24 3.62 -0.31 12.52
N TRP A 25 3.29 0.75 11.78
CA TRP A 25 4.28 1.73 11.34
C TRP A 25 4.88 2.50 12.53
N LEU A 26 4.08 2.87 13.53
CA LEU A 26 4.57 3.55 14.74
C LEU A 26 5.47 2.65 15.57
N LEU A 27 5.13 1.37 15.72
CA LEU A 27 5.98 0.39 16.40
C LEU A 27 7.35 0.26 15.73
N LEU A 28 7.41 0.31 14.40
CA LEU A 28 8.69 0.30 13.69
C LEU A 28 9.51 1.57 13.88
N GLU A 29 8.86 2.74 13.84
CA GLU A 29 9.56 4.01 14.09
C GLU A 29 10.12 4.05 15.52
N GLN A 30 9.37 3.53 16.51
CA GLN A 30 9.85 3.35 17.88
C GLN A 30 11.06 2.41 17.95
N LYS A 31 11.03 1.27 17.25
CA LYS A 31 12.20 0.35 17.16
C LYS A 31 13.43 1.05 16.56
N GLN A 32 13.23 2.01 15.67
CA GLN A 32 14.30 2.82 15.08
C GLN A 32 14.70 4.05 15.93
N LYS A 33 14.17 4.16 17.16
CA LYS A 33 14.37 5.32 18.05
C LYS A 33 13.94 6.66 17.43
N ASN A 34 13.01 6.63 16.48
CA ASN A 34 12.39 7.83 15.93
C ASN A 34 11.16 8.15 16.77
N GLU A 35 11.13 9.34 17.38
CA GLU A 35 9.95 9.83 18.08
C GLU A 35 8.97 10.42 17.07
N VAL A 36 7.79 9.81 16.94
CA VAL A 36 6.75 10.24 15.99
C VAL A 36 5.50 10.71 16.72
N VAL A 37 5.09 11.94 16.41
CA VAL A 37 3.87 12.54 16.94
C VAL A 37 2.71 12.27 15.97
N VAL A 38 1.71 11.53 16.43
CA VAL A 38 0.51 11.24 15.63
C VAL A 38 -0.46 12.40 15.72
N CYS A 39 -0.92 12.89 14.57
CA CYS A 39 -1.89 13.97 14.46
C CYS A 39 -3.07 13.54 13.59
N TYR A 40 -4.27 13.60 14.15
CA TYR A 40 -5.52 13.36 13.42
C TYR A 40 -6.12 14.69 12.95
N TYR A 41 -6.84 14.66 11.84
CA TYR A 41 -7.59 15.81 11.36
C TYR A 41 -8.55 16.36 12.44
N GLY A 42 -8.47 17.66 12.69
CA GLY A 42 -9.30 18.38 13.66
C GLY A 42 -8.73 18.46 15.07
N GLU A 43 -7.59 17.81 15.37
CA GLU A 43 -6.95 17.89 16.69
C GLU A 43 -6.11 19.18 16.90
N LYS A 44 -5.94 20.04 15.88
CA LYS A 44 -5.20 21.34 15.91
C LYS A 44 -3.78 21.30 16.52
N LYS A 45 -3.19 20.10 16.69
CA LYS A 45 -1.84 19.90 17.25
C LYS A 45 -0.70 20.40 16.38
N LEU A 46 -0.99 20.85 15.16
CA LEU A 46 0.00 21.24 14.15
C LEU A 46 0.32 22.75 14.15
N LYS A 47 -0.33 23.53 15.02
CA LYS A 47 -0.12 24.99 15.11
C LYS A 47 1.23 25.41 15.71
N GLN A 48 1.80 24.62 16.62
CA GLN A 48 3.06 24.93 17.31
C GLN A 48 4.16 23.96 16.89
N ARG A 49 4.71 24.17 15.68
CA ARG A 49 5.75 23.29 15.13
C ARG A 49 7.14 23.89 15.28
N PRO A 50 8.16 23.03 15.45
CA PRO A 50 9.55 23.48 15.40
C PRO A 50 9.93 23.94 14.00
N GLN A 51 11.01 24.74 13.90
CA GLN A 51 11.53 25.28 12.64
C GLN A 51 11.96 24.21 11.61
N SER A 52 12.05 22.94 12.00
CA SER A 52 12.33 21.83 11.09
C SER A 52 11.48 20.62 11.44
N ALA A 53 10.55 20.27 10.55
CA ALA A 53 9.57 19.22 10.77
C ALA A 53 9.38 18.34 9.53
N LYS A 54 9.24 17.03 9.75
CA LYS A 54 8.88 16.04 8.73
C LYS A 54 7.45 15.61 8.98
N ILE A 55 6.60 15.60 7.96
CA ILE A 55 5.24 15.08 8.03
C ILE A 55 5.13 13.92 7.05
N THR A 56 4.71 12.77 7.54
CA THR A 56 4.35 11.64 6.71
C THR A 56 2.84 11.52 6.66
N ILE A 57 2.29 11.31 5.45
CA ILE A 57 0.89 10.98 5.22
C ILE A 57 0.83 9.61 4.56
N LEU A 58 0.09 8.69 5.17
CA LEU A 58 -0.05 7.30 4.71
C LEU A 58 -1.39 7.08 4.00
N PHE A 59 -1.33 6.73 2.72
CA PHE A 59 -2.47 6.34 1.90
C PHE A 59 -2.48 4.82 1.68
N ALA A 60 -3.19 4.11 2.56
CA ALA A 60 -3.34 2.66 2.51
C ALA A 60 -4.45 2.16 1.56
N GLY A 61 -5.31 3.05 1.08
CA GLY A 61 -6.36 2.68 0.12
C GLY A 61 -5.82 2.45 -1.29
N LYS A 62 -6.68 1.95 -2.18
CA LYS A 62 -6.39 1.81 -3.61
C LYS A 62 -6.70 3.12 -4.34
N PRO A 63 -5.97 3.49 -5.40
CA PRO A 63 -6.39 4.57 -6.28
C PRO A 63 -7.81 4.34 -6.80
N GLY A 64 -8.55 5.43 -6.96
CA GLY A 64 -9.90 5.39 -7.51
C GLY A 64 -9.92 5.09 -9.00
N ASN A 65 -11.12 4.97 -9.55
CA ASN A 65 -11.30 4.60 -10.95
C ASN A 65 -10.74 5.67 -11.89
N LYS A 66 -10.27 5.22 -13.07
CA LYS A 66 -9.83 6.12 -14.14
C LYS A 66 -11.01 6.97 -14.62
N SER A 67 -10.82 8.28 -14.61
CA SER A 67 -11.73 9.25 -15.24
C SER A 67 -11.49 9.26 -16.76
N PRO A 68 -12.48 9.62 -17.59
CA PRO A 68 -12.25 9.89 -19.02
C PRO A 68 -11.15 10.94 -19.28
N LEU A 69 -10.88 11.78 -18.29
CA LEU A 69 -9.87 12.84 -18.33
C LEU A 69 -8.49 12.38 -17.80
N HIS A 70 -8.34 11.10 -17.44
CA HIS A 70 -7.08 10.56 -16.93
C HIS A 70 -6.02 10.51 -18.04
N GLY A 71 -4.91 11.22 -17.84
CA GLY A 71 -3.78 11.28 -18.78
C GLY A 71 -3.83 12.44 -19.78
N ILE A 72 -4.78 13.38 -19.61
CA ILE A 72 -4.71 14.69 -20.29
C ILE A 72 -3.84 15.57 -19.40
N ASP A 73 -2.58 15.73 -19.82
CA ASP A 73 -1.68 16.73 -19.26
C ASP A 73 -2.33 18.12 -19.52
N ASP A 74 -2.35 19.00 -18.51
CA ASP A 74 -2.94 20.37 -18.51
C ASP A 74 -4.36 20.57 -17.96
N ILE A 75 -5.07 19.53 -17.50
CA ILE A 75 -6.34 19.77 -16.79
C ILE A 75 -6.04 20.15 -15.34
N ASP A 76 -6.47 21.35 -14.94
CA ASP A 76 -6.35 21.80 -13.55
C ASP A 76 -7.10 20.85 -12.62
N THR A 77 -6.34 20.15 -11.78
CA THR A 77 -6.85 19.21 -10.79
C THR A 77 -7.81 19.87 -9.80
N GLU A 78 -7.73 21.19 -9.63
CA GLU A 78 -8.68 21.94 -8.80
C GLU A 78 -10.05 22.08 -9.42
N LEU A 79 -10.14 22.24 -10.74
CA LEU A 79 -11.43 22.24 -11.44
C LEU A 79 -12.10 20.87 -11.34
N LEU A 80 -11.30 19.79 -11.41
CA LEU A 80 -11.81 18.42 -11.34
C LEU A 80 -12.33 18.05 -9.94
N ARG A 81 -11.71 18.58 -8.88
CA ARG A 81 -12.02 18.28 -7.48
C ARG A 81 -13.49 18.50 -7.14
N HIS A 82 -14.13 19.50 -7.74
CA HIS A 82 -15.52 19.87 -7.46
C HIS A 82 -16.56 19.01 -8.21
N SER A 83 -16.11 18.09 -9.08
CA SER A 83 -16.99 17.17 -9.81
C SER A 83 -16.73 15.72 -9.41
N GLU A 84 -17.73 15.08 -8.81
CA GLU A 84 -17.60 13.72 -8.27
C GLU A 84 -17.29 12.68 -9.36
N GLY A 85 -17.90 12.81 -10.55
CA GLY A 85 -17.65 11.93 -11.68
C GLY A 85 -16.27 12.07 -12.30
N LEU A 86 -15.67 13.27 -12.25
CA LEU A 86 -14.40 13.56 -12.90
C LEU A 86 -13.19 13.42 -11.97
N SER A 87 -13.39 13.58 -10.66
CA SER A 87 -12.36 13.48 -9.62
C SER A 87 -12.05 12.04 -9.16
N GLN A 88 -12.69 11.01 -9.70
CA GLN A 88 -12.52 9.63 -9.21
C GLN A 88 -11.06 9.16 -9.20
N HIS A 89 -10.29 9.55 -10.20
CA HIS A 89 -8.85 9.23 -10.32
C HIS A 89 -7.96 9.98 -9.33
N LEU A 90 -8.49 11.00 -8.64
CA LEU A 90 -7.80 11.78 -7.61
C LEU A 90 -8.10 11.24 -6.19
N ARG A 91 -8.90 10.17 -6.09
CA ARG A 91 -9.31 9.56 -4.82
C ARG A 91 -8.44 8.37 -4.46
N VAL A 92 -8.29 8.15 -3.16
CA VAL A 92 -7.83 6.91 -2.57
C VAL A 92 -9.00 6.26 -1.85
N ILE A 93 -9.39 5.07 -2.29
CA ILE A 93 -10.53 4.29 -1.81
C ILE A 93 -10.07 3.27 -0.76
N TYR A 94 -10.65 3.37 0.42
CA TYR A 94 -10.52 2.41 1.53
C TYR A 94 -11.70 1.43 1.53
N ALA A 95 -11.62 0.38 2.35
CA ALA A 95 -12.73 -0.57 2.49
C ALA A 95 -14.03 0.12 2.97
N HIS A 96 -15.19 -0.39 2.51
CA HIS A 96 -16.54 0.09 2.85
C HIS A 96 -16.88 1.53 2.44
N ASN A 97 -16.68 1.87 1.15
CA ASN A 97 -17.06 3.16 0.53
C ASN A 97 -16.37 4.42 1.10
N ASN A 98 -15.48 4.28 2.08
CA ASN A 98 -14.68 5.39 2.55
C ASN A 98 -13.64 5.74 1.49
N SER A 99 -13.68 6.96 0.97
CA SER A 99 -12.66 7.48 0.07
C SER A 99 -12.13 8.79 0.58
N ILE A 100 -10.88 9.09 0.25
CA ILE A 100 -10.29 10.40 0.45
C ILE A 100 -9.91 10.99 -0.89
N LEU A 101 -10.31 12.23 -1.11
CA LEU A 101 -9.86 13.00 -2.25
C LEU A 101 -8.53 13.63 -1.87
N VAL A 102 -7.45 13.24 -2.57
CA VAL A 102 -6.08 13.61 -2.20
C VAL A 102 -5.86 15.15 -2.15
N PRO A 103 -6.40 15.95 -3.10
CA PRO A 103 -6.44 17.41 -3.00
C PRO A 103 -6.98 17.97 -1.68
N GLU A 104 -8.04 17.38 -1.12
CA GLU A 104 -8.66 17.85 0.13
C GLU A 104 -7.74 17.72 1.35
N VAL A 105 -6.73 16.85 1.26
CA VAL A 105 -5.78 16.68 2.35
C VAL A 105 -4.97 17.95 2.58
N ALA A 106 -4.65 18.70 1.51
CA ALA A 106 -3.94 19.97 1.64
C ALA A 106 -4.77 20.99 2.43
N ASP A 107 -6.07 21.08 2.15
CA ASP A 107 -7.00 21.97 2.87
C ASP A 107 -7.12 21.58 4.34
N LYS A 108 -7.30 20.28 4.63
CA LYS A 108 -7.36 19.77 6.02
C LYS A 108 -6.08 20.10 6.80
N MET A 109 -4.93 19.95 6.14
CA MET A 109 -3.65 20.33 6.72
C MET A 109 -3.59 21.84 7.00
N LYS A 110 -4.08 22.69 6.08
CA LYS A 110 -4.18 24.13 6.32
C LYS A 110 -5.08 24.44 7.52
N GLU A 111 -6.26 23.84 7.60
CA GLU A 111 -7.22 24.02 8.71
C GLU A 111 -6.63 23.65 10.07
N ASP A 112 -5.79 22.61 10.11
CA ASP A 112 -5.08 22.18 11.32
C ASP A 112 -3.87 23.06 11.67
N GLY A 113 -3.55 24.05 10.82
CA GLY A 113 -2.46 25.02 11.00
C GLY A 113 -1.09 24.55 10.49
N LEU A 114 -1.06 23.53 9.63
CA LEU A 114 0.16 22.96 9.07
C LEU A 114 0.85 23.86 8.04
N LEU A 115 0.14 24.84 7.52
CA LEU A 115 0.67 25.83 6.58
C LEU A 115 0.52 27.23 7.17
N ASP A 116 0.43 27.39 8.48
CA ASP A 116 0.45 28.72 9.13
C ASP A 116 1.90 29.20 9.27
N GLU A 117 2.12 30.52 9.12
CA GLU A 117 3.39 31.29 9.20
C GLU A 117 4.66 30.49 9.50
N PHE A 118 5.07 29.66 8.55
CA PHE A 118 6.18 28.72 8.75
C PHE A 118 7.43 29.26 8.07
N GLN A 119 8.36 29.76 8.88
CA GLN A 119 9.65 30.30 8.41
C GLN A 119 10.79 29.26 8.33
N GLY A 120 10.44 27.98 8.48
CA GLY A 120 11.38 26.88 8.62
C GLY A 120 11.55 26.00 7.38
N ARG A 121 12.01 24.76 7.58
CA ARG A 121 12.04 23.70 6.56
C ARG A 121 11.02 22.61 6.87
N LEU A 122 10.07 22.41 5.97
CA LEU A 122 9.02 21.40 6.05
C LEU A 122 9.29 20.34 4.99
N GLN A 123 9.22 19.07 5.38
CA GLN A 123 9.25 17.98 4.44
C GLN A 123 7.94 17.21 4.55
N ILE A 124 7.19 17.11 3.46
CA ILE A 124 5.93 16.36 3.38
C ILE A 124 6.18 15.11 2.55
N ASN A 125 5.95 13.95 3.14
CA ASN A 125 6.11 12.65 2.51
C ASN A 125 4.74 12.01 2.30
N LEU A 126 4.33 11.85 1.05
CA LEU A 126 3.12 11.12 0.67
C LEU A 126 3.49 9.66 0.36
N ILE A 127 2.92 8.71 1.09
CA ILE A 127 3.21 7.29 0.88
C ILE A 127 1.95 6.60 0.38
N PHE A 128 1.97 6.14 -0.87
CA PHE A 128 0.86 5.43 -1.49
C PHE A 128 1.16 3.92 -1.55
N LEU A 129 0.51 3.15 -0.67
CA LEU A 129 0.83 1.72 -0.51
C LEU A 129 0.29 0.83 -1.63
N ASN A 130 -0.82 1.24 -2.27
CA ASN A 130 -1.50 0.43 -3.29
C ASN A 130 -1.61 1.15 -4.65
N ALA A 131 -0.77 2.16 -4.90
CA ALA A 131 -0.74 2.89 -6.16
C ALA A 131 0.52 2.54 -6.96
N ASN A 132 0.39 2.39 -8.28
CA ASN A 132 1.55 2.34 -9.16
C ASN A 132 2.19 3.73 -9.32
N ILE A 133 3.37 3.80 -9.96
CA ILE A 133 4.13 5.05 -10.11
C ILE A 133 3.32 6.15 -10.79
N LYS A 134 2.56 5.83 -11.84
CA LYS A 134 1.79 6.81 -12.61
C LYS A 134 0.61 7.36 -11.80
N GLU A 135 -0.10 6.48 -11.10
CA GLU A 135 -1.19 6.83 -10.18
C GLU A 135 -0.67 7.69 -9.03
N ALA A 136 0.42 7.27 -8.38
CA ALA A 136 1.03 8.00 -7.28
C ALA A 136 1.52 9.39 -7.72
N HIS A 137 2.14 9.50 -8.90
CA HIS A 137 2.54 10.78 -9.48
C HIS A 137 1.34 11.70 -9.71
N THR A 138 0.25 11.16 -10.27
CA THR A 138 -0.99 11.92 -10.51
C THR A 138 -1.59 12.44 -9.20
N LEU A 139 -1.70 11.56 -8.19
CA LEU A 139 -2.21 11.92 -6.87
C LEU A 139 -1.32 12.95 -6.17
N ALA A 140 0.01 12.75 -6.19
CA ALA A 140 0.97 13.68 -5.61
C ALA A 140 0.96 15.05 -6.31
N GLY A 141 0.86 15.06 -7.65
CA GLY A 141 0.71 16.28 -8.45
C GLY A 141 -0.57 17.04 -8.09
N SER A 142 -1.68 16.33 -7.89
CA SER A 142 -2.95 16.97 -7.47
C SER A 142 -2.85 17.60 -6.08
N PHE A 143 -2.22 16.92 -5.12
CA PHE A 143 -1.96 17.46 -3.79
C PHE A 143 -1.04 18.69 -3.83
N PHE A 144 0.01 18.63 -4.65
CA PHE A 144 0.95 19.72 -4.86
C PHE A 144 0.25 20.97 -5.44
N ASN A 145 -0.63 20.79 -6.41
CA ASN A 145 -1.42 21.88 -6.98
C ASN A 145 -2.34 22.51 -5.93
N SER A 146 -2.97 21.70 -5.07
CA SER A 146 -3.77 22.22 -3.95
C SER A 146 -2.94 23.00 -2.94
N LEU A 147 -1.72 22.55 -2.62
CA LEU A 147 -0.82 23.27 -1.72
C LEU A 147 -0.40 24.64 -2.26
N LYS A 148 -0.25 24.81 -3.59
CA LYS A 148 0.13 26.08 -4.20
C LYS A 148 -0.84 27.22 -3.94
N LYS A 149 -2.10 26.93 -3.60
CA LYS A 149 -3.10 27.95 -3.24
C LYS A 149 -2.72 28.75 -2.00
N TYR A 150 -1.93 28.16 -1.11
CA TYR A 150 -1.62 28.70 0.20
C TYR A 150 -0.29 29.42 0.18
N GLU A 151 -0.30 30.75 0.09
CA GLU A 151 0.88 31.63 -0.03
C GLU A 151 1.96 31.39 1.05
N GLU A 152 1.63 30.75 2.17
CA GLU A 152 2.53 30.45 3.27
C GLU A 152 3.68 29.50 2.88
N HIS A 153 3.55 28.73 1.78
CA HIS A 153 4.69 27.99 1.22
C HIS A 153 5.84 28.91 0.77
N LYS A 154 5.59 30.20 0.54
CA LYS A 154 6.62 31.18 0.13
C LYS A 154 7.47 31.69 1.30
N GLN A 155 7.00 31.54 2.54
CA GLN A 155 7.71 32.02 3.73
C GLN A 155 8.76 31.03 4.28
N GLY A 156 8.67 29.76 3.87
CA GLY A 156 9.56 28.69 4.27
C GLY A 156 10.02 27.83 3.08
N VAL A 157 10.60 26.68 3.37
CA VAL A 157 10.98 25.69 2.34
C VAL A 157 10.14 24.43 2.55
N ILE A 158 9.22 24.15 1.62
CA ILE A 158 8.40 22.94 1.66
C ILE A 158 8.89 21.96 0.58
N LYS A 159 9.42 20.81 0.99
CA LYS A 159 9.79 19.72 0.09
C LYS A 159 8.70 18.66 0.09
N LEU A 160 8.10 18.40 -1.07
CA LEU A 160 7.13 17.32 -1.25
C LEU A 160 7.82 16.10 -1.87
N GLN A 161 7.79 14.99 -1.15
CA GLN A 161 8.25 13.68 -1.61
C GLN A 161 7.07 12.74 -1.73
N TYR A 162 7.06 11.87 -2.74
CA TYR A 162 6.07 10.80 -2.82
C TYR A 162 6.73 9.44 -3.07
N LEU A 163 6.12 8.40 -2.51
CA LEU A 163 6.52 7.00 -2.64
C LEU A 163 5.34 6.19 -3.18
N ALA A 164 5.62 5.29 -4.12
CA ALA A 164 4.65 4.41 -4.78
C ALA A 164 5.08 2.95 -4.64
N ASN A 165 4.18 2.02 -4.90
CA ASN A 165 4.52 0.60 -4.88
C ASN A 165 5.10 0.18 -6.25
N ASP A 166 6.37 -0.24 -6.27
CA ASP A 166 7.05 -0.67 -7.49
C ASP A 166 6.54 -2.05 -7.91
N SER A 167 5.85 -2.09 -9.06
CA SER A 167 5.74 -3.32 -9.84
C SER A 167 6.68 -3.18 -11.04
N GLN A 168 7.94 -3.57 -10.82
CA GLN A 168 9.00 -3.70 -11.83
C GLN A 168 9.32 -2.45 -12.66
N GLU A 169 10.38 -1.72 -12.30
CA GLU A 169 11.28 -1.13 -13.29
C GLU A 169 12.72 -1.38 -12.88
N LYS A 170 13.50 -1.97 -13.81
CA LYS A 170 14.95 -2.08 -13.71
C LYS A 170 15.52 -0.66 -13.67
N SER A 171 16.03 -0.22 -12.53
CA SER A 171 16.77 1.04 -12.45
C SER A 171 18.23 0.81 -12.84
N ASN A 172 18.57 1.15 -14.09
CA ASN A 172 19.92 1.58 -14.43
C ASN A 172 19.95 3.10 -14.32
N SER A 173 20.45 3.63 -13.19
CA SER A 173 21.30 4.83 -13.11
C SER A 173 21.42 5.32 -11.67
N TYR A 174 22.66 5.37 -11.18
CA TYR A 174 23.09 6.01 -9.92
C TYR A 174 23.01 7.55 -10.01
N PRO A 175 23.05 8.25 -8.86
CA PRO A 175 22.45 9.57 -8.69
C PRO A 175 23.38 10.69 -9.17
N THR A 176 22.79 11.77 -9.68
CA THR A 176 23.48 13.06 -9.75
C THR A 176 22.81 13.97 -8.73
N TYR A 177 23.49 14.19 -7.61
CA TYR A 177 23.15 15.29 -6.71
C TYR A 177 23.52 16.59 -7.41
N THR A 178 22.52 17.42 -7.66
CA THR A 178 22.71 18.85 -7.95
C THR A 178 21.87 19.66 -6.97
N HIS A 179 22.57 20.50 -6.19
CA HIS A 179 22.04 21.39 -5.18
C HIS A 179 21.55 22.74 -5.78
N LYS A 180 20.54 23.33 -5.11
CA LYS A 180 19.98 24.72 -5.17
C LYS A 180 18.95 24.99 -6.28
N LYS A 181 17.77 25.63 -6.08
CA LYS A 181 17.00 26.24 -4.95
C LYS A 181 15.53 26.40 -5.43
N SER A 182 14.47 26.00 -4.69
CA SER A 182 13.12 26.63 -4.77
C SER A 182 12.18 26.30 -3.58
N GLN A 183 11.10 27.09 -3.41
CA GLN A 183 10.23 27.22 -2.21
C GLN A 183 9.14 26.14 -2.03
N LEU A 184 8.68 25.48 -3.10
CA LEU A 184 7.76 24.34 -3.03
C LEU A 184 8.10 23.40 -4.20
N GLU A 185 8.72 22.25 -3.92
CA GLU A 185 9.19 21.32 -4.95
C GLU A 185 8.50 19.97 -4.84
N LEU A 186 7.96 19.48 -5.95
CA LEU A 186 7.54 18.09 -6.10
C LEU A 186 8.74 17.29 -6.60
N VAL A 187 9.29 16.45 -5.73
CA VAL A 187 10.44 15.61 -6.07
C VAL A 187 10.02 14.15 -6.03
N LYS A 188 10.12 13.47 -7.18
CA LYS A 188 10.16 12.02 -7.23
C LYS A 188 11.53 11.60 -6.70
N GLU A 189 11.59 11.05 -5.49
CA GLU A 189 12.82 10.40 -5.05
C GLU A 189 12.85 8.97 -5.61
N PRO A 190 14.00 8.48 -6.10
CA PRO A 190 14.22 7.03 -6.06
C PRO A 190 14.00 6.63 -4.62
N ALA A 191 13.22 5.57 -4.35
CA ALA A 191 12.98 5.12 -2.99
C ALA A 191 14.31 5.17 -2.22
N ILE A 192 14.43 6.07 -1.24
CA ILE A 192 15.60 6.07 -0.36
C ILE A 192 15.44 4.78 0.44
N TYR A 193 16.07 3.72 -0.05
CA TYR A 193 16.04 2.35 0.46
C TYR A 193 16.68 2.21 1.84
N THR A 194 16.78 3.27 2.64
CA THR A 194 17.40 3.23 3.97
C THR A 194 16.43 3.31 5.15
N LYS A 195 15.11 3.40 4.96
CA LYS A 195 14.18 3.29 6.12
C LYS A 195 12.94 2.40 6.01
N HIS A 196 12.52 1.91 4.84
CA HIS A 196 11.35 1.03 4.73
C HIS A 196 11.55 -0.21 3.84
N SER A 197 12.79 -0.70 3.68
CA SER A 197 13.03 -1.97 2.97
C SER A 197 12.39 -3.19 3.63
N MET A 198 11.94 -3.10 4.89
CA MET A 198 11.29 -4.22 5.60
C MET A 198 9.90 -4.58 5.08
N TYR A 199 9.19 -3.68 4.39
CA TYR A 199 7.83 -3.97 3.87
C TYR A 199 7.79 -4.44 2.41
N ASN A 200 8.92 -4.38 1.71
CA ASN A 200 9.04 -4.82 0.32
C ASN A 200 10.16 -5.85 0.11
N ASP A 201 10.76 -6.36 1.17
CA ASP A 201 11.58 -7.55 1.03
C ASP A 201 10.65 -8.76 0.89
N LYS A 202 10.59 -9.29 -0.34
CA LYS A 202 9.89 -10.52 -0.68
C LYS A 202 10.19 -11.64 0.31
N ALA A 203 11.36 -11.65 0.96
CA ALA A 203 11.72 -12.64 1.98
C ALA A 203 10.72 -12.71 3.16
N HIS A 204 9.99 -11.62 3.44
CA HIS A 204 9.06 -11.46 4.55
C HIS A 204 7.59 -11.60 4.14
N TYR A 205 7.28 -12.02 2.92
CA TYR A 205 5.90 -12.31 2.55
C TYR A 205 5.54 -13.73 3.01
N PRO A 206 4.25 -13.99 3.32
CA PRO A 206 3.79 -15.36 3.54
C PRO A 206 4.14 -16.21 2.32
N LYS A 207 4.64 -17.41 2.60
CA LYS A 207 5.20 -18.32 1.59
C LYS A 207 4.24 -19.47 1.38
N LEU A 208 4.16 -19.92 0.13
CA LEU A 208 3.44 -21.14 -0.22
C LEU A 208 4.42 -22.04 -0.97
N SER A 209 4.87 -23.09 -0.30
CA SER A 209 5.84 -24.04 -0.84
C SER A 209 5.22 -24.90 -1.94
N VAL A 210 6.08 -25.49 -2.77
CA VAL A 210 5.65 -26.46 -3.79
C VAL A 210 4.98 -27.68 -3.15
N ASP A 211 5.46 -28.11 -1.97
CA ASP A 211 4.98 -29.32 -1.29
C ASP A 211 3.59 -29.12 -0.68
N GLU A 212 3.32 -27.93 -0.14
CA GLU A 212 1.97 -27.54 0.28
C GLU A 212 1.01 -27.51 -0.91
N VAL A 213 1.44 -26.95 -2.04
CA VAL A 213 0.65 -26.99 -3.28
C VAL A 213 0.45 -28.42 -3.77
N ALA A 214 1.46 -29.29 -3.70
CA ALA A 214 1.32 -30.69 -4.09
C ALA A 214 0.29 -31.41 -3.20
N SER A 215 0.22 -31.05 -1.91
CA SER A 215 -0.78 -31.55 -0.97
C SER A 215 -2.19 -31.07 -1.33
N VAL A 216 -2.36 -29.79 -1.67
CA VAL A 216 -3.61 -29.23 -2.19
C VAL A 216 -4.04 -29.91 -3.48
N VAL A 217 -3.11 -30.09 -4.43
CA VAL A 217 -3.34 -30.79 -5.69
C VAL A 217 -3.85 -32.20 -5.41
N LYS A 218 -3.17 -32.95 -4.53
CA LYS A 218 -3.55 -34.31 -4.16
C LYS A 218 -4.93 -34.37 -3.51
N ALA A 219 -5.25 -33.44 -2.61
CA ALA A 219 -6.58 -33.34 -1.99
C ALA A 219 -7.66 -33.03 -3.02
N TYR A 220 -7.40 -32.09 -3.93
CA TYR A 220 -8.31 -31.72 -5.00
C TYR A 220 -8.55 -32.88 -5.99
N TYR A 221 -7.51 -33.62 -6.38
CA TYR A 221 -7.67 -34.80 -7.23
C TYR A 221 -8.39 -35.95 -6.53
N ARG A 222 -8.17 -36.17 -5.22
CA ARG A 222 -8.95 -37.15 -4.44
C ARG A 222 -10.43 -36.80 -4.41
N TYR A 223 -10.75 -35.53 -4.21
CA TYR A 223 -12.13 -35.03 -4.31
C TYR A 223 -12.73 -35.28 -5.70
N LYS A 224 -11.97 -35.02 -6.77
CA LYS A 224 -12.45 -35.28 -8.13
C LYS A 224 -12.73 -36.76 -8.35
N SER A 225 -11.78 -37.62 -7.97
CA SER A 225 -11.89 -39.07 -8.14
C SER A 225 -12.95 -39.72 -7.24
N SER A 226 -13.39 -39.08 -6.16
CA SER A 226 -14.46 -39.58 -5.30
C SER A 226 -15.88 -39.23 -5.80
N ARG A 227 -16.01 -38.38 -6.82
CA ARG A 227 -17.30 -38.09 -7.46
C ARG A 227 -17.89 -39.35 -8.08
N CYS A 228 -19.23 -39.42 -8.11
CA CYS A 228 -19.98 -40.57 -8.63
C CYS A 228 -19.57 -41.88 -7.94
N CYS A 229 -19.47 -41.87 -6.60
CA CYS A 229 -19.11 -43.04 -5.79
C CYS A 229 -17.74 -43.68 -6.18
N GLY A 230 -16.78 -42.88 -6.66
CA GLY A 230 -15.47 -43.38 -7.11
C GLY A 230 -15.37 -43.70 -8.60
N LEU A 231 -16.50 -43.72 -9.33
CA LEU A 231 -16.53 -44.05 -10.76
C LEU A 231 -15.85 -42.98 -11.63
N SER A 232 -15.83 -41.73 -11.18
CA SER A 232 -15.15 -40.63 -11.88
C SER A 232 -13.64 -40.86 -12.03
N GLY A 233 -12.98 -41.43 -11.01
CA GLY A 233 -11.59 -41.83 -11.08
C GLY A 233 -11.37 -43.05 -11.98
N LEU A 234 -12.23 -44.08 -11.84
CA LEU A 234 -12.16 -45.31 -12.63
C LEU A 234 -12.35 -45.08 -14.15
N LEU A 235 -13.24 -44.14 -14.51
CA LEU A 235 -13.56 -43.82 -15.90
C LEU A 235 -12.76 -42.62 -16.45
N ASN A 236 -11.76 -42.15 -15.71
CA ASN A 236 -10.92 -40.99 -16.07
C ASN A 236 -11.72 -39.71 -16.40
N LEU A 237 -12.84 -39.50 -15.69
CA LEU A 237 -13.75 -38.35 -15.88
C LEU A 237 -13.35 -37.12 -15.05
N ASN A 238 -12.16 -37.15 -14.43
CA ASN A 238 -11.65 -36.08 -13.58
C ASN A 238 -11.55 -34.71 -14.28
N GLY A 239 -11.45 -34.70 -15.62
CA GLY A 239 -11.48 -33.46 -16.43
C GLY A 239 -12.80 -32.71 -16.34
N LEU A 240 -13.93 -33.42 -16.20
CA LEU A 240 -15.28 -32.82 -16.14
C LEU A 240 -15.52 -32.01 -14.86
N PHE A 241 -14.72 -32.25 -13.82
CA PHE A 241 -14.82 -31.58 -12.53
C PHE A 241 -13.75 -30.49 -12.33
N SER A 242 -13.02 -30.15 -13.40
CA SER A 242 -12.00 -29.10 -13.40
C SER A 242 -12.42 -27.96 -14.32
N SER A 243 -12.55 -26.75 -13.78
CA SER A 243 -12.71 -25.56 -14.63
C SER A 243 -11.40 -25.26 -15.36
N ALA A 244 -11.48 -24.58 -16.50
CA ALA A 244 -10.29 -24.10 -17.22
C ALA A 244 -9.36 -23.29 -16.30
N ALA A 245 -9.94 -22.42 -15.48
CA ALA A 245 -9.23 -21.63 -14.47
C ALA A 245 -8.54 -22.50 -13.40
N SER A 246 -9.17 -23.58 -12.94
CA SER A 246 -8.57 -24.52 -11.98
C SER A 246 -7.36 -25.24 -12.60
N THR A 247 -7.49 -25.67 -13.85
CA THR A 247 -6.41 -26.36 -14.57
C THR A 247 -5.21 -25.45 -14.79
N GLU A 248 -5.45 -24.20 -15.19
CA GLU A 248 -4.42 -23.19 -15.36
C GLU A 248 -3.75 -22.82 -14.02
N ALA A 249 -4.54 -22.64 -12.97
CA ALA A 249 -4.02 -22.34 -11.64
C ALA A 249 -3.16 -23.47 -11.09
N LEU A 250 -3.55 -24.73 -11.23
CA LEU A 250 -2.73 -25.88 -10.84
C LEU A 250 -1.43 -25.93 -11.65
N LYS A 251 -1.51 -25.72 -12.97
CA LYS A 251 -0.33 -25.71 -13.83
C LYS A 251 0.65 -24.60 -13.45
N TYR A 252 0.16 -23.42 -13.06
CA TYR A 252 0.99 -22.32 -12.59
C TYR A 252 1.57 -22.62 -11.21
N LEU A 253 0.75 -22.98 -10.23
CA LEU A 253 1.19 -23.20 -8.85
C LEU A 253 2.18 -24.36 -8.71
N SER A 254 2.07 -25.39 -9.55
CA SER A 254 2.98 -26.55 -9.52
C SER A 254 4.33 -26.33 -10.20
N LYS A 255 4.61 -25.16 -10.80
CA LYS A 255 5.92 -24.93 -11.41
C LYS A 255 7.00 -24.68 -10.35
N LYS A 256 8.17 -25.31 -10.57
CA LYS A 256 9.34 -25.24 -9.67
C LYS A 256 10.14 -23.94 -9.80
N ASP A 257 10.00 -23.22 -10.90
CA ASP A 257 10.69 -21.97 -11.22
C ASP A 257 10.05 -20.74 -10.54
N ILE A 258 8.86 -20.89 -9.97
CA ILE A 258 8.15 -19.81 -9.27
C ILE A 258 8.58 -19.79 -7.80
N SER A 259 8.82 -18.59 -7.27
CA SER A 259 9.14 -18.41 -5.85
C SER A 259 7.93 -18.72 -4.97
N ASP A 260 8.15 -19.18 -3.74
CA ASP A 260 7.06 -19.48 -2.80
C ASP A 260 6.17 -18.26 -2.50
N ILE A 261 6.75 -17.08 -2.59
CA ILE A 261 6.09 -15.79 -2.39
C ILE A 261 5.17 -15.46 -3.58
N ASP A 262 5.67 -15.63 -4.80
CA ASP A 262 4.87 -15.40 -6.00
C ASP A 262 3.78 -16.49 -6.14
N ARG A 263 4.04 -17.70 -5.63
CA ARG A 263 3.07 -18.80 -5.53
C ARG A 263 1.94 -18.46 -4.56
N TYR A 264 2.26 -17.95 -3.37
CA TYR A 264 1.29 -17.47 -2.39
C TYR A 264 0.44 -16.34 -3.00
N ALA A 265 1.09 -15.32 -3.56
CA ALA A 265 0.41 -14.16 -4.14
C ALA A 265 -0.53 -14.54 -5.30
N TYR A 266 -0.15 -15.52 -6.13
CA TYR A 266 -1.00 -16.02 -7.20
C TYR A 266 -2.22 -16.79 -6.64
N ALA A 267 -2.01 -17.66 -5.66
CA ALA A 267 -3.08 -18.42 -5.02
C ALA A 267 -4.10 -17.50 -4.31
N SER A 268 -3.64 -16.47 -3.60
CA SER A 268 -4.54 -15.48 -2.98
C SER A 268 -5.38 -14.71 -4.01
N ARG A 269 -4.79 -14.34 -5.16
CA ARG A 269 -5.55 -13.72 -6.27
C ARG A 269 -6.58 -14.69 -6.83
N PHE A 270 -6.21 -15.95 -7.03
CA PHE A 270 -7.12 -16.98 -7.55
C PHE A 270 -8.36 -17.12 -6.68
N ILE A 271 -8.21 -17.23 -5.36
CA ILE A 271 -9.36 -17.29 -4.42
C ILE A 271 -10.23 -16.04 -4.52
N ARG A 272 -9.60 -14.86 -4.61
CA ARG A 272 -10.34 -13.60 -4.71
C ARG A 272 -11.22 -13.51 -5.95
N TYR A 273 -10.71 -13.98 -7.09
CA TYR A 273 -11.42 -13.94 -8.37
C TYR A 273 -12.41 -15.11 -8.55
N TYR A 274 -12.10 -16.27 -7.98
CA TYR A 274 -12.87 -17.51 -8.16
C TYR A 274 -13.35 -18.08 -6.82
N LYS A 275 -14.08 -17.28 -6.04
CA LYS A 275 -14.50 -17.64 -4.68
C LYS A 275 -15.31 -18.93 -4.59
N GLU A 276 -16.18 -19.18 -5.57
CA GLU A 276 -17.05 -20.36 -5.61
C GLU A 276 -16.37 -21.59 -6.24
N ASN A 277 -15.14 -21.46 -6.71
CA ASN A 277 -14.41 -22.57 -7.30
C ASN A 277 -13.99 -23.57 -6.22
N HIS A 278 -14.25 -24.86 -6.45
CA HIS A 278 -13.85 -25.90 -5.50
C HIS A 278 -12.35 -25.94 -5.23
N LEU A 279 -11.49 -25.59 -6.20
CA LEU A 279 -10.05 -25.48 -5.95
C LEU A 279 -9.73 -24.39 -4.90
N SER A 280 -10.48 -23.29 -4.89
CA SER A 280 -10.33 -22.22 -3.90
C SER A 280 -10.63 -22.70 -2.49
N GLN A 281 -11.58 -23.62 -2.31
CA GLN A 281 -11.90 -24.21 -1.01
C GLN A 281 -10.74 -25.04 -0.44
N PHE A 282 -9.95 -25.70 -1.30
CA PHE A 282 -8.76 -26.46 -0.86
C PHE A 282 -7.51 -25.57 -0.68
N LEU A 283 -7.42 -24.47 -1.43
CA LEU A 283 -6.32 -23.50 -1.29
C LEU A 283 -6.46 -22.62 -0.04
N ASN A 284 -7.69 -22.25 0.32
CA ASN A 284 -7.94 -21.31 1.43
C ASN A 284 -7.34 -21.73 2.77
N PRO A 285 -7.55 -22.97 3.27
CA PRO A 285 -6.99 -23.37 4.57
C PRO A 285 -5.46 -23.37 4.58
N VAL A 286 -4.82 -23.67 3.44
CA VAL A 286 -3.35 -23.66 3.34
C VAL A 286 -2.80 -22.24 3.33
N LEU A 287 -3.50 -21.31 2.67
CA LEU A 287 -3.13 -19.88 2.69
C LEU A 287 -3.36 -19.23 4.06
N GLU A 288 -4.42 -19.63 4.77
CA GLU A 288 -4.69 -19.19 6.14
C GLU A 288 -3.64 -19.72 7.12
N ASN A 289 -3.26 -20.99 7.01
CA ASN A 289 -2.18 -21.57 7.83
C ASN A 289 -0.84 -20.89 7.55
N ALA A 290 -0.46 -20.70 6.28
CA ALA A 290 0.79 -20.00 5.92
C ALA A 290 0.80 -18.54 6.42
N LEU A 291 -0.37 -17.90 6.51
CA LEU A 291 -0.51 -16.57 7.09
C LEU A 291 -0.39 -16.61 8.62
N GLN A 292 -1.00 -17.58 9.28
CA GLN A 292 -0.89 -17.77 10.74
C GLN A 292 0.53 -18.14 11.18
N GLU A 293 1.21 -19.03 10.47
CA GLU A 293 2.62 -19.39 10.71
C GLU A 293 3.54 -18.18 10.52
N HIS A 294 3.26 -17.38 9.48
CA HIS A 294 3.95 -16.12 9.27
C HIS A 294 3.75 -15.18 10.47
N GLU A 295 2.51 -14.93 10.89
CA GLU A 295 2.18 -14.09 12.05
C GLU A 295 2.80 -14.61 13.37
N ALA A 296 2.83 -15.93 13.58
CA ALA A 296 3.45 -16.55 14.76
C ALA A 296 4.97 -16.33 14.81
N THR A 297 5.65 -16.40 13.66
CA THR A 297 7.10 -16.15 13.54
C THR A 297 7.49 -14.73 13.98
N TRP A 298 6.55 -13.78 13.88
CA TRP A 298 6.76 -12.40 14.34
C TRP A 298 6.48 -12.20 15.83
N ASN A 299 5.66 -13.06 16.45
CA ASN A 299 5.33 -12.98 17.87
C ASN A 299 6.40 -13.64 18.77
N ASP A 300 7.17 -14.61 18.25
CA ASP A 300 8.17 -15.38 19.00
C ASP A 300 9.61 -14.82 18.94
N GLN A 301 9.85 -13.63 18.37
CA GLN A 301 11.19 -13.03 18.44
C GLN A 301 11.49 -12.55 19.86
N PRO A 302 12.46 -13.14 20.59
CA PRO A 302 12.85 -12.64 21.90
C PRO A 302 13.43 -11.24 21.75
N THR A 303 12.96 -10.30 22.58
CA THR A 303 13.69 -9.07 22.89
C THR A 303 15.03 -9.47 23.52
N SER A 304 16.04 -9.69 22.68
CA SER A 304 17.42 -9.84 23.13
C SER A 304 17.88 -8.49 23.66
N SER A 305 17.89 -8.41 24.99
CA SER A 305 18.52 -7.41 25.83
C SER A 305 19.96 -7.13 25.39
N LEU A 306 20.19 -5.92 24.88
CA LEU A 306 21.52 -5.32 24.83
C LEU A 306 21.82 -4.75 26.22
N ASN A 307 22.29 -5.62 27.11
CA ASN A 307 23.22 -5.23 28.17
C ASN A 307 24.62 -5.29 27.57
N MET A 308 25.19 -4.12 27.29
CA MET A 308 26.61 -3.76 27.46
C MET A 308 26.79 -2.28 27.15
#